data_AF-A0A480BPW7-F1
#
_entry.id   AF-A0A480BPW7-F1
#
_cell.length_a   1.000
_cell.length_b   1.000
_cell.length_c   1.000
_cell.angle_alpha   90.00
_cell.angle_beta   90.00
_cell.angle_gamma   90.00
#
_symmetry.space_group_name_H-M   'P 1'
#
loop_
_entity.id
_entity.type
_entity.pdbx_description
1 polymer ?
#
loop_
_entity_poly.entity_id
_entity_poly.type
_entity_poly.pdbx_seq_one_letter_code
_entity_poly.pdbx_strand_id
1 'polypeptide(L)'
;MADVLLRVRDKPHQLLPGANGMSLGRGDVVTVRETPWPWTPAELSHPDWRILRLPNVSVAALGLLLRPQQDETLRVTRKRGAKVDLDSLDVPVALRGWLLDDTRQQPIRSHNMSETTFLRLIAQHPQRSRFVVFGR
;
A
#
# COMPACT_ATOMS: atom_id res chain seq x y z
N MET A 1 -4.52 10.40 13.87
CA MET A 1 -4.63 8.93 13.73
C MET A 1 -5.09 8.62 12.32
N ALA A 2 -4.53 7.57 11.71
CA ALA A 2 -4.84 7.21 10.33
C ALA A 2 -5.37 5.78 10.21
N ASP A 3 -6.37 5.58 9.35
CA ASP A 3 -6.80 4.28 8.84
C ASP A 3 -6.27 4.13 7.42
N VAL A 4 -5.55 3.03 7.17
CA VAL A 4 -4.88 2.74 5.89
C VAL A 4 -5.52 1.54 5.25
N LEU A 5 -6.05 1.72 4.03
CA LEU A 5 -6.52 0.61 3.20
C LEU A 5 -5.36 0.10 2.35
N LEU A 6 -4.83 -1.06 2.75
CA LEU A 6 -3.64 -1.67 2.18
C LEU A 6 -4.02 -2.88 1.34
N ARG A 7 -3.39 -3.02 0.17
CA ARG A 7 -3.48 -4.24 -0.62
C ARG A 7 -2.48 -5.28 -0.13
N VAL A 8 -2.95 -6.48 0.19
CA VAL A 8 -2.10 -7.57 0.76
C VAL A 8 -1.78 -8.69 -0.24
N ARG A 9 -2.48 -8.72 -1.37
CA ARG A 9 -2.27 -9.69 -2.44
C ARG A 9 -1.88 -9.01 -3.74
N ASP A 10 -1.02 -9.67 -4.49
CA ASP A 10 -0.72 -9.25 -5.86
C ASP A 10 -1.94 -9.38 -6.76
N LYS A 11 -1.96 -8.56 -7.81
CA LYS A 11 -3.01 -8.60 -8.81
C LYS A 11 -2.90 -9.92 -9.59
N PRO A 12 -3.99 -10.67 -9.79
CA PRO A 12 -3.97 -11.80 -10.72
C PRO A 12 -3.64 -11.29 -12.14
N HIS A 13 -2.77 -12.02 -12.84
CA HIS A 13 -2.16 -11.63 -14.13
C HIS A 13 -3.17 -11.51 -15.31
N GLN A 14 -4.48 -11.56 -15.06
CA GLN A 14 -5.55 -11.76 -16.06
C GLN A 14 -6.52 -10.59 -16.26
N LEU A 15 -6.31 -9.40 -15.68
CA LEU A 15 -7.17 -8.26 -16.00
C LEU A 15 -6.66 -7.51 -17.24
N LEU A 16 -7.46 -7.60 -18.30
CA LEU A 16 -7.33 -6.98 -19.61
C LEU A 16 -6.70 -5.56 -19.56
N PRO A 17 -5.82 -5.22 -20.51
CA PRO A 17 -5.30 -3.85 -20.63
C PRO A 17 -6.47 -2.91 -20.98
N GLY A 18 -6.89 -2.07 -20.03
CA GLY A 18 -7.97 -1.09 -20.27
C GLY A 18 -8.90 -0.80 -19.11
N ALA A 19 -8.89 -1.61 -18.04
CA ALA A 19 -9.64 -1.26 -16.84
C ALA A 19 -8.97 -0.06 -16.13
N ASN A 20 -9.65 1.09 -16.14
CA ASN A 20 -9.23 2.40 -15.62
C ASN A 20 -9.11 2.45 -14.08
N GLY A 21 -8.33 1.55 -13.50
CA GLY A 21 -7.94 1.60 -12.10
C GLY A 21 -6.42 1.58 -12.01
N MET A 22 -5.84 2.35 -11.12
CA MET A 22 -4.41 2.21 -10.81
C MET A 22 -4.08 0.73 -10.58
N SER A 23 -2.98 0.27 -11.16
CA SER A 23 -2.55 -1.13 -11.00
C SER A 23 -1.84 -1.26 -9.67
N LEU A 24 -2.64 -1.39 -8.60
CA LEU A 24 -2.17 -1.62 -7.24
C LEU A 24 -1.79 -3.09 -7.05
N GLY A 25 -0.58 -3.34 -6.59
CA GLY A 25 -0.06 -4.66 -6.20
C GLY A 25 0.05 -4.83 -4.68
N ARG A 26 0.69 -5.91 -4.23
CA ARG A 26 0.92 -6.15 -2.81
C ARG A 26 1.76 -5.03 -2.19
N GLY A 27 1.32 -4.53 -1.04
CA GLY A 27 1.96 -3.42 -0.33
C GLY A 27 1.47 -2.03 -0.76
N ASP A 28 0.75 -1.91 -1.88
CA ASP A 28 0.25 -0.60 -2.31
C ASP A 28 -0.92 -0.14 -1.43
N VAL A 29 -0.95 1.17 -1.18
CA VAL A 29 -2.03 1.82 -0.42
C VAL A 29 -3.09 2.33 -1.38
N VAL A 30 -4.32 1.88 -1.17
CA VAL A 30 -5.50 2.30 -1.92
C VAL A 30 -5.90 3.72 -1.48
N THR A 31 -6.10 3.89 -0.18
CA THR A 31 -6.48 5.17 0.44
C THR A 31 -6.03 5.26 1.88
N VAL A 32 -5.90 6.49 2.36
CA VAL A 32 -5.60 6.82 3.77
C VAL A 32 -6.70 7.78 4.24
N ARG A 33 -7.28 7.49 5.41
CA ARG A 33 -8.35 8.28 6.01
C ARG A 33 -8.01 8.64 7.45
N GLU A 34 -8.59 9.72 7.93
CA GLU A 34 -8.54 10.04 9.36
C GLU A 34 -9.45 9.08 10.14
N THR A 35 -8.99 8.62 11.29
CA THR A 35 -9.70 7.65 12.11
C THR A 35 -10.58 8.34 13.15
N PRO A 36 -11.80 7.83 13.45
CA PRO A 36 -12.44 6.66 12.83
C PRO A 36 -13.05 6.98 11.46
N TRP A 37 -12.81 6.10 10.48
CA TRP A 37 -13.45 6.18 9.17
C TRP A 37 -14.55 5.12 9.02
N PRO A 38 -15.76 5.46 8.55
CA PRO A 38 -16.82 4.49 8.28
C PRO A 38 -16.57 3.77 6.95
N TRP A 39 -15.86 2.64 7.01
CA TRP A 39 -15.62 1.79 5.84
C TRP A 39 -16.90 1.11 5.34
N THR A 40 -17.02 0.99 4.02
CA THR A 40 -18.17 0.33 3.40
C THR A 40 -18.11 -1.19 3.59
N PRO A 41 -19.25 -1.91 3.57
CA PRO A 41 -19.26 -3.37 3.65
C PRO A 41 -18.36 -4.04 2.59
N ALA A 42 -18.31 -3.47 1.38
CA ALA A 42 -17.48 -3.98 0.29
C ALA A 42 -15.97 -3.87 0.59
N GLU A 43 -15.53 -2.79 1.23
CA GLU A 43 -14.13 -2.61 1.65
C GLU A 43 -13.77 -3.52 2.84
N LEU A 44 -14.72 -3.73 3.75
CA LEU A 44 -14.55 -4.59 4.92
C LEU A 44 -14.47 -6.07 4.53
N SER A 45 -15.24 -6.52 3.53
CA SER A 45 -15.30 -7.92 3.11
C SER A 45 -14.29 -8.29 2.02
N HIS A 46 -13.55 -7.33 1.45
CA HIS A 46 -12.69 -7.61 0.29
C HIS A 46 -11.51 -8.54 0.66
N PRO A 47 -11.30 -9.66 -0.08
CA PRO A 47 -10.24 -10.62 0.26
C PRO A 47 -8.83 -10.10 -0.04
N ASP A 48 -8.67 -9.17 -0.98
CA ASP A 48 -7.34 -8.70 -1.40
C ASP A 48 -6.78 -7.56 -0.54
N TRP A 49 -7.62 -6.88 0.24
CA TRP A 49 -7.24 -5.66 0.96
C TRP A 49 -7.45 -5.83 2.46
N ARG A 50 -6.78 -5.00 3.26
CA ARG A 50 -6.84 -4.98 4.73
C ARG A 50 -6.85 -3.54 5.22
N ILE A 51 -7.51 -3.29 6.35
CA ILE A 51 -7.55 -1.96 6.96
C ILE A 51 -6.67 -1.98 8.21
N LEU A 52 -5.58 -1.22 8.15
CA LEU A 52 -4.67 -1.03 9.29
C LEU A 52 -4.98 0.31 9.96
N ARG A 53 -5.31 0.27 11.24
CA ARG A 53 -5.52 1.46 12.07
C ARG A 53 -4.24 1.78 12.83
N LEU A 54 -3.74 3.01 12.65
CA LEU A 54 -2.46 3.47 13.16
C LEU A 54 -2.68 4.67 14.10
N PRO A 55 -2.84 4.44 15.43
CA PRO A 55 -3.11 5.49 16.42
C PRO A 55 -2.10 6.63 16.42
N ASN A 56 -0.81 6.32 16.29
CA ASN A 56 0.27 7.30 16.41
C ASN A 56 0.81 7.79 15.06
N VAL A 57 0.06 7.60 13.98
CA VAL A 57 0.47 8.02 12.64
C VAL A 57 -0.51 9.06 12.11
N SER A 58 0.03 10.16 11.61
CA SER A 58 -0.77 11.22 10.99
C SER A 58 -1.12 10.88 9.53
N VAL A 59 -2.28 11.33 9.07
CA VAL A 59 -2.67 11.18 7.65
C VAL A 59 -1.69 11.93 6.74
N ALA A 60 -1.19 13.07 7.21
CA ALA A 60 -0.22 13.89 6.49
C ALA A 60 1.09 13.13 6.19
N ALA A 61 1.62 12.38 7.17
CA ALA A 61 2.82 11.57 6.99
C ALA A 61 2.66 10.46 5.94
N LEU A 62 1.43 10.00 5.71
CA LEU A 62 1.12 8.94 4.75
C LEU A 62 0.78 9.44 3.35
N GLY A 63 0.73 10.77 3.15
CA GLY A 63 0.39 11.36 1.86
C GLY A 63 1.31 10.92 0.71
N LEU A 64 2.56 10.56 1.01
CA LEU A 64 3.51 10.07 0.01
C LEU A 64 3.13 8.72 -0.61
N LEU A 65 2.41 7.85 0.12
CA LEU A 65 1.92 6.55 -0.38
C LEU A 65 0.80 6.72 -1.42
N LEU A 66 0.12 7.88 -1.40
CA LEU A 66 -0.93 8.22 -2.34
C LEU A 66 -0.40 9.00 -3.55
N ARG A 67 0.90 9.32 -3.61
CA ARG A 67 1.46 10.04 -4.76
C ARG A 67 1.64 9.07 -5.93
N PRO A 68 1.23 9.47 -7.16
CA PRO A 68 1.57 8.71 -8.34
C PRO A 68 3.09 8.68 -8.53
N GLN A 69 3.61 7.62 -9.14
CA GLN A 69 5.00 7.58 -9.57
C GLN A 69 5.24 8.69 -10.62
N GLN A 70 6.24 9.53 -10.40
CA GLN A 70 6.69 10.46 -11.42
C GLN A 70 7.65 9.70 -12.35
N ASP A 71 7.20 9.44 -13.58
CA ASP A 71 8.01 8.86 -14.64
C ASP A 71 7.79 9.70 -15.91
N GLU A 72 8.77 10.56 -16.22
CA GLU A 72 8.72 11.48 -17.36
C GLU A 72 8.67 10.75 -18.70
N THR A 73 8.99 9.46 -18.74
CA THR A 73 8.96 8.66 -19.96
C THR A 73 7.57 8.11 -20.30
N LEU A 74 6.64 8.15 -19.34
CA LEU A 74 5.29 7.61 -19.51
C LEU A 74 4.27 8.74 -19.68
N ARG A 75 3.48 8.68 -20.78
CA ARG A 75 2.36 9.60 -21.00
C ARG A 75 1.28 9.55 -19.91
N VAL A 76 1.16 8.42 -19.21
CA VAL A 76 0.20 8.22 -18.11
C VAL A 76 0.83 7.32 -17.06
N THR A 77 0.99 7.81 -15.84
CA THR A 77 1.38 6.98 -14.70
C THR A 77 0.16 6.30 -14.08
N ARG A 78 0.18 4.96 -14.01
CA ARG A 78 -0.89 4.16 -13.38
C ARG A 78 -0.46 3.47 -12.08
N LYS A 79 0.70 3.86 -11.51
CA LYS A 79 1.33 3.27 -10.33
C LYS A 79 1.56 4.31 -9.24
N ARG A 80 1.59 3.87 -7.98
CA ARG A 80 2.05 4.69 -6.85
C ARG A 80 3.58 4.77 -6.84
N GLY A 81 4.13 5.87 -6.35
CA GLY A 81 5.58 6.03 -6.23
C GLY A 81 6.19 5.24 -5.07
N ALA A 82 5.37 4.90 -4.08
CA ALA A 82 5.79 4.21 -2.87
C ALA A 82 4.78 3.11 -2.48
N LYS A 83 5.27 2.10 -1.77
CA LYS A 83 4.50 0.98 -1.21
C LYS A 83 4.96 0.69 0.21
N VAL A 84 4.12 0.02 0.98
CA VAL A 84 4.52 -0.56 2.27
C VAL A 84 5.18 -1.92 1.99
N ASP A 85 6.41 -2.11 2.46
CA ASP A 85 7.10 -3.39 2.43
C ASP A 85 6.55 -4.31 3.52
N LEU A 86 5.69 -5.24 3.12
CA LEU A 86 5.05 -6.20 4.02
C LEU A 86 5.99 -7.36 4.39
N ASP A 87 7.10 -7.51 3.67
CA ASP A 87 8.10 -8.56 3.87
C ASP A 87 9.31 -8.06 4.68
N SER A 88 9.37 -6.76 4.99
CA SER A 88 10.38 -6.18 5.89
C SER A 88 10.38 -6.84 7.27
N LEU A 89 11.58 -7.08 7.81
CA LEU A 89 11.79 -7.61 9.17
C LEU A 89 11.23 -6.69 10.27
N ASP A 90 11.07 -5.41 9.95
CA ASP A 90 10.49 -4.42 10.86
C ASP A 90 8.96 -4.59 11.01
N VAL A 91 8.30 -5.41 10.18
CA VAL A 91 6.88 -5.75 10.33
C VAL A 91 6.73 -6.79 11.43
N PRO A 92 5.98 -6.49 12.52
CA PRO A 92 5.78 -7.46 13.60
C PRO A 92 5.14 -8.76 13.09
N VAL A 93 5.67 -9.90 13.54
CA VAL A 93 5.23 -11.24 13.12
C VAL A 93 3.71 -11.42 13.26
N ALA A 94 3.14 -10.91 14.36
CA ALA A 94 1.70 -10.97 14.59
C ALA A 94 0.88 -10.15 13.58
N LEU A 95 1.42 -9.01 13.12
CA LEU A 95 0.77 -8.19 12.08
C LEU A 95 0.87 -8.90 10.73
N ARG A 96 2.05 -9.43 10.39
CA ARG A 96 2.27 -10.20 9.15
C ARG A 96 1.32 -11.40 9.06
N GLY A 97 1.18 -12.16 10.15
CA GLY A 97 0.25 -13.30 10.21
C GLY A 97 -1.19 -12.91 9.88
N TRP A 98 -1.68 -11.78 10.39
CA TRP A 98 -3.04 -11.30 10.10
C TRP A 98 -3.21 -10.69 8.71
N LEU A 99 -2.17 -10.04 8.18
CA LEU A 99 -2.21 -9.53 6.80
C LEU A 99 -2.42 -10.69 5.80
N LEU A 100 -1.85 -11.86 6.10
CA LEU A 100 -1.93 -13.07 5.29
C LEU A 100 -3.09 -14.01 5.66
N ASP A 101 -3.83 -13.72 6.73
CA ASP A 101 -4.95 -14.54 7.19
C ASP A 101 -6.24 -14.22 6.40
N ASP A 102 -6.71 -15.21 5.66
CA ASP A 102 -7.96 -15.14 4.90
C ASP A 102 -9.20 -15.51 5.71
N THR A 103 -9.00 -16.18 6.86
CA THR A 103 -10.06 -16.60 7.78
C THR A 103 -10.33 -15.58 8.89
N ARG A 104 -9.65 -14.43 8.85
CA ARG A 104 -9.77 -13.36 9.84
C ARG A 104 -11.24 -12.94 10.02
N GLN A 105 -11.67 -12.83 11.28
CA GLN A 105 -13.01 -12.34 11.61
C GLN A 105 -13.07 -10.81 11.68
N GLN A 106 -11.93 -10.15 11.90
CA GLN A 106 -11.85 -8.69 12.03
C GLN A 106 -11.09 -8.10 10.81
N PRO A 107 -11.76 -7.30 9.97
CA PRO A 107 -11.16 -6.70 8.78
C PRO A 107 -10.32 -5.45 9.08
N ILE A 108 -10.53 -4.84 10.25
CA ILE A 108 -9.76 -3.71 10.76
C ILE A 108 -8.89 -4.23 11.90
N ARG A 109 -7.58 -3.96 11.83
CA ARG A 109 -6.67 -4.22 12.95
C ARG A 109 -6.01 -2.93 13.39
N SER A 110 -6.12 -2.61 14.68
CA SER A 110 -5.35 -1.55 15.29
C SER A 110 -3.94 -2.05 15.62
N HIS A 111 -2.93 -1.28 15.26
CA HIS A 111 -1.56 -1.61 15.59
C HIS A 111 -0.80 -0.40 16.10
N ASN A 112 -0.33 -0.50 17.35
CA ASN A 112 0.35 0.58 18.04
C ASN A 112 1.83 0.61 17.64
N MET A 113 2.16 1.38 16.61
CA MET A 113 3.54 1.66 16.20
C MET A 113 3.76 3.15 16.02
N SER A 114 5.00 3.61 16.19
CA SER A 114 5.35 5.02 15.98
C SER A 114 5.34 5.37 14.49
N GLU A 115 5.10 6.65 14.18
CA GLU A 115 5.20 7.18 12.82
C GLU A 115 6.56 6.88 12.17
N THR A 116 7.65 7.07 12.92
CA THR A 116 9.01 6.77 12.44
C THR A 116 9.20 5.31 12.07
N THR A 117 8.63 4.38 12.84
CA THR A 117 8.71 2.94 12.55
C THR A 117 7.90 2.60 11.31
N PHE A 118 6.69 3.14 11.18
CA PHE A 118 5.87 2.91 9.99
C PHE A 118 6.52 3.47 8.72
N LEU A 119 7.11 4.67 8.79
CA LEU A 119 7.79 5.29 7.64
C LEU A 119 8.99 4.48 7.16
N ARG A 120 9.69 3.74 8.04
CA ARG A 120 10.77 2.82 7.64
C ARG A 120 10.28 1.64 6.82
N LEU A 121 9.01 1.26 6.95
CA LEU A 121 8.39 0.22 6.13
C LEU A 121 8.09 0.71 4.71
N ILE A 122 8.23 2.00 4.41
CA ILE A 122 7.89 2.53 3.10
C ILE A 122 9.06 2.30 2.14
N ALA A 123 8.82 1.47 1.13
CA ALA A 123 9.74 1.27 0.01
C ALA A 123 9.28 2.10 -1.20
N GLN A 124 10.22 2.77 -1.86
CA GLN A 124 9.94 3.37 -3.16
C GLN A 124 9.87 2.29 -4.24
N HIS A 125 8.96 2.44 -5.19
CA HIS A 125 8.99 1.60 -6.39
C HIS A 125 10.26 1.93 -7.18
N PRO A 126 11.00 0.92 -7.68
CA PRO A 126 12.21 1.15 -8.44
C PRO A 126 11.88 2.02 -9.66
N GLN A 127 12.56 3.16 -9.76
CA GLN A 127 12.49 3.97 -10.97
C GLN A 127 13.29 3.27 -12.07
N ARG A 128 12.73 3.20 -13.29
CA ARG A 128 13.49 2.75 -14.45
C ARG A 128 14.47 3.85 -14.83
N SER A 129 15.65 3.87 -14.23
CA SER A 129 16.75 4.71 -14.69
C SER A 129 17.16 4.25 -16.09
N ARG A 130 17.11 5.13 -17.09
CA ARG A 130 17.76 4.89 -18.38
C ARG A 130 19.27 4.74 -18.13
N PHE A 131 19.78 3.52 -18.11
CA PHE A 131 21.20 3.32 -18.37
C PHE A 131 21.42 3.61 -19.84
N VAL A 132 21.84 4.83 -20.17
CA VAL A 132 22.39 5.13 -21.48
C VAL A 132 23.77 4.46 -21.51
N VAL A 133 23.82 3.24 -22.02
CA VAL A 133 25.08 2.60 -22.38
C VAL A 133 25.62 3.37 -23.58
N PHE A 134 26.53 4.31 -23.36
CA PHE A 134 27.34 4.88 -24.43
C PHE A 134 28.28 3.78 -24.92
N GLY A 135 27.86 3.10 -25.99
CA GLY A 135 28.73 2.21 -26.76
C GLY A 135 29.88 3.03 -27.35
N ARG A 136 31.11 2.58 -27.08
CA ARG A 136 32.35 3.09 -27.65
C ARG A 136 32.56 2.54 -29.06
#